data_AF-A0A3D2F7T8-F1
#
_entry.id   AF-A0A3D2F7T8-F1
#
_cell.length_a   1.000
_cell.length_b   1.000
_cell.length_c   1.000
_cell.angle_alpha   90.00
_cell.angle_beta   90.00
_cell.angle_gamma   90.00
#
_symmetry.space_group_name_H-M   'P 1'
#
loop_
_entity.id
_entity.type
_entity.pdbx_description
1 polymer ?
#
loop_
_entity_poly.entity_id
_entity_poly.type
_entity_poly.pdbx_seq_one_letter_code
_entity_poly.pdbx_strand_id
1 'polypeptide(L)' 'MLVYQILKSKSDDVVVTVKSGSLVAEAAKILSDRKIGTVVISQTGKDAKGILSER' A
#
# COMPACT_ATOMS: atom_id res chain seq x y z
N MET A 1 4.35 -19.16 12.53
CA MET A 1 3.67 -17.85 12.58
C MET A 1 2.71 -17.77 11.41
N LEU A 2 1.40 -17.60 11.65
CA LEU A 2 0.41 -17.56 10.57
C LEU A 2 0.14 -16.10 10.16
N VAL A 3 0.21 -15.79 8.86
CA VAL A 3 -0.04 -14.44 8.32
C VAL A 3 -1.39 -13.89 8.80
N TYR A 4 -2.42 -14.73 8.83
CA TYR A 4 -3.75 -14.37 9.32
C TYR A 4 -3.77 -13.89 10.79
N GLN A 5 -2.92 -14.46 11.65
CA GLN A 5 -2.78 -14.00 13.04
C GLN A 5 -2.09 -12.63 13.11
N ILE A 6 -1.12 -12.37 12.23
CA ILE A 6 -0.46 -11.06 12.14
C ILE A 6 -1.47 -10.00 11.68
N LEU A 7 -2.24 -10.28 10.63
CA LEU A 7 -3.27 -9.36 10.13
C LEU A 7 -4.30 -9.02 11.22
N LYS A 8 -4.78 -10.02 11.98
CA LYS A 8 -5.66 -9.79 13.14
C LYS A 8 -5.07 -8.88 14.23
N SER A 9 -3.75 -8.81 14.34
CA SER A 9 -3.07 -7.96 15.31
C SER A 9 -2.78 -6.54 14.79
N LYS A 10 -3.00 -6.27 13.50
CA LYS A 10 -2.83 -4.93 12.92
C LYS A 10 -3.98 -4.03 13.37
N SER A 11 -3.70 -2.74 13.42
CA SER A 11 -4.64 -1.70 13.84
C SER A 11 -5.77 -1.45 12.83
N ASP A 12 -5.58 -1.86 11.56
CA ASP A 12 -6.58 -1.81 10.51
C ASP A 12 -6.34 -2.89 9.45
N ASP A 13 -7.39 -3.18 8.67
CA ASP A 13 -7.36 -4.10 7.53
C ASP A 13 -7.14 -3.36 6.20
N VAL A 14 -6.67 -2.10 6.23
CA VAL A 14 -6.66 -1.23 5.06
C VAL A 14 -5.36 -1.42 4.27
N VAL A 15 -5.51 -1.82 3.01
CA VAL A 15 -4.42 -1.79 2.03
C VAL A 15 -4.40 -0.44 1.33
N VAL A 16 -3.28 0.28 1.44
CA VAL A 16 -3.10 1.57 0.75
C VAL A 16 -2.75 1.31 -0.71
N THR A 17 -3.53 1.92 -1.60
CA THR A 17 -3.38 1.74 -3.06
C THR A 17 -3.17 3.04 -3.80
N VAL A 18 -2.47 2.97 -4.94
CA VAL A 18 -2.24 4.07 -5.87
C VAL A 18 -2.61 3.63 -7.28
N LYS A 19 -3.20 4.52 -8.09
CA LYS A 19 -3.58 4.19 -9.47
C LYS A 19 -2.35 4.08 -10.37
N SER A 20 -2.43 3.20 -11.37
CA SER A 20 -1.44 3.18 -12.44
C SER A 20 -1.41 4.54 -13.15
N GLY A 21 -0.21 5.06 -13.38
CA GLY A 21 0.01 6.38 -13.98
C GLY A 21 0.03 7.57 -12.99
N SER A 22 -0.20 7.34 -11.70
CA SER A 22 0.00 8.39 -10.68
C SER A 22 1.47 8.80 -10.62
N LEU A 23 1.74 10.05 -10.26
CA LEU A 23 3.12 10.52 -10.16
C LEU A 23 3.83 9.83 -9.00
N VAL A 24 5.13 9.52 -9.18
CA VAL A 24 5.96 8.95 -8.10
C VAL A 24 5.98 9.88 -6.88
N ALA A 25 5.96 11.20 -7.09
CA ALA A 25 5.91 12.19 -6.01
C ALA A 25 4.63 12.07 -5.16
N GLU A 26 3.48 11.74 -5.77
CA GLU A 26 2.23 11.53 -5.04
C GLU A 26 2.31 10.26 -4.20
N ALA A 27 2.84 9.18 -4.77
CA ALA A 27 3.06 7.93 -4.02
C ALA A 27 4.04 8.15 -2.85
N ALA A 28 5.15 8.86 -3.07
CA ALA A 28 6.13 9.20 -2.03
C ALA A 28 5.50 10.03 -0.89
N LYS A 29 4.63 10.98 -1.24
CA LYS A 29 3.87 11.75 -0.25
C LYS A 29 2.98 10.84 0.60
N ILE A 30 2.23 9.92 -0.03
CA ILE A 30 1.38 8.94 0.68
C ILE A 30 2.20 8.07 1.63
N LEU A 31 3.36 7.58 1.19
CA LEU A 31 4.28 6.78 2.02
C LEU A 31 4.71 7.55 3.28
N SER A 32 5.13 8.80 3.11
CA SER A 32 5.54 9.69 4.20
C SER A 32 4.39 10.02 5.16
N ASP A 33 3.24 10.45 4.63
CA ASP A 33 2.08 10.88 5.43
C ASP A 33 1.52 9.72 6.27
N ARG A 34 1.52 8.50 5.71
CA ARG A 34 1.04 7.29 6.41
C ARG A 34 2.11 6.56 7.19
N LYS A 35 3.38 6.96 7.07
CA LYS A 35 4.55 6.30 7.70
C LYS A 35 4.63 4.81 7.36
N ILE A 36 4.47 4.49 6.08
CA ILE A 36 4.57 3.12 5.54
C ILE A 36 5.60 3.08 4.42
N GLY A 37 6.26 1.93 4.21
CA GLY A 37 7.35 1.80 3.23
C GLY A 37 6.94 1.29 1.84
N THR A 38 5.66 0.93 1.66
CA THR A 38 5.17 0.33 0.41
C THR A 38 3.69 0.64 0.17
N VAL A 39 3.32 0.81 -1.10
CA VAL A 39 1.92 0.87 -1.58
C VAL A 39 1.67 -0.15 -2.68
N VAL A 40 0.42 -0.58 -2.82
CA VAL A 40 0.00 -1.49 -3.90
C VAL A 40 -0.53 -0.66 -5.08
N ILE A 41 -0.10 -0.98 -6.30
CA ILE A 41 -0.65 -0.36 -7.51
C ILE A 41 -1.95 -1.06 -7.88
N SER A 42 -3.06 -0.33 -7.81
CA SER A 42 -4.41 -0.83 -8.13
C SER A 42 -5.30 0.29 -8.66
N GLN A 43 -6.13 -0.04 -9.65
CA GLN A 43 -7.10 0.91 -10.20
C GLN A 43 -8.43 0.90 -9.43
N THR A 44 -8.80 -0.26 -8.87
CA THR A 44 -10.09 -0.54 -8.23
C THR A 44 -9.97 -0.76 -6.71
N GLY A 45 -8.75 -0.90 -6.20
CA GLY A 45 -8.48 -1.33 -4.82
C GLY A 45 -8.68 -2.83 -4.58
N LYS A 46 -9.20 -3.57 -5.57
CA LYS A 46 -9.46 -5.02 -5.47
C LYS A 46 -8.38 -5.86 -6.12
N ASP A 47 -7.80 -5.35 -7.22
CA ASP A 47 -6.83 -6.07 -8.02
C ASP A 47 -5.44 -5.47 -7.83
N ALA A 48 -4.45 -6.28 -7.44
CA ALA A 48 -3.06 -5.86 -7.42
C ALA A 48 -2.46 -5.94 -8.83
N LYS A 49 -2.03 -4.80 -9.38
CA LYS A 49 -1.33 -4.71 -10.67
C LYS A 49 0.18 -4.53 -10.53
N GLY A 50 0.64 -4.11 -9.35
CA GLY A 50 2.05 -3.93 -9.06
C GLY A 50 2.28 -3.46 -7.63
N ILE A 51 3.53 -3.16 -7.31
CA ILE A 51 3.96 -2.69 -5.99
C ILE A 51 5.01 -1.60 -6.17
N LEU A 52 4.96 -0.57 -5.33
CA LEU A 52 5.96 0.48 -5.28
C LEU A 52 6.43 0.63 -3.84
N SER A 53 7.74 0.53 -3.64
CA SER A 53 8.39 0.70 -2.34
C SER A 53 9.20 1.99 -2.31
N GLU A 54 9.57 2.41 -1.11
CA GLU A 54 10.51 3.51 -0.84
C GLU A 54 11.95 3.24 -1.32
N ARG A 55 12.24 2.02 -1.80
CA ARG A 55 13.57 1.55 -2.23
C ARG A 55 13.66 1.36 -3.73
#